data_AF-K6YSD9-F1
#
_entry.id   AF-K6YSD9-F1
#
_cell.length_a   1.000
_cell.length_b   1.000
_cell.length_c   1.000
_cell.angle_alpha   90.00
_cell.angle_beta   90.00
_cell.angle_gamma   90.00
#
_symmetry.space_group_name_H-M   'P 1'
#
loop_
_entity.id
_entity.type
_entity.pdbx_description
1 polymer ?
#
loop_
_entity_poly.entity_id
_entity_poly.type
_entity_poly.pdbx_seq_one_letter_code
_entity_poly.pdbx_strand_id
1 'polypeptide(L)'
;MISKKVRELFVSLMEATSNNSTSMVTFDPETEIYSGSFNVAVLDKFIHEGVFEVVDSDTDTINLLMNNRDDFLSGFASGVNEAKLGRDQYYADYNANPFAFSVGYEHFLYMNKKPKRLEGYDCHGF
;
A
#
# COMPACT_ATOMS: atom_id res chain seq x y z
N MET A 1 -0.76 -10.81 -12.11
CA MET A 1 -1.33 -11.01 -10.76
C MET A 1 -0.22 -10.75 -9.75
N ILE A 2 -0.42 -9.80 -8.85
CA ILE A 2 0.58 -9.43 -7.84
C ILE A 2 0.63 -10.54 -6.78
N SER A 3 1.83 -10.85 -6.29
CA SER A 3 1.94 -11.87 -5.24
C SER A 3 1.32 -11.36 -3.94
N LYS A 4 0.72 -12.26 -3.15
CA LYS A 4 0.09 -11.93 -1.86
C LYS A 4 1.01 -11.10 -0.96
N LYS A 5 2.28 -11.51 -0.81
CA LYS A 5 3.25 -10.82 0.06
C LYS A 5 3.57 -9.40 -0.40
N VAL A 6 3.67 -9.19 -1.73
CA VAL A 6 3.88 -7.86 -2.31
C VAL A 6 2.66 -6.99 -2.03
N ARG A 7 1.47 -7.48 -2.31
CA ARG A 7 0.24 -6.73 -2.04
C ARG A 7 0.13 -6.37 -0.55
N GLU A 8 0.39 -7.30 0.35
CA GLU A 8 0.34 -7.06 1.80
C GLU A 8 1.37 -6.00 2.25
N LEU A 9 2.57 -5.99 1.66
CA LEU A 9 3.56 -4.93 1.93
C LEU A 9 3.00 -3.55 1.58
N PHE A 10 2.57 -3.33 0.33
CA PHE A 10 2.08 -2.02 -0.09
C PHE A 10 0.77 -1.62 0.61
N VAL A 11 -0.13 -2.57 0.84
CA VAL A 11 -1.37 -2.31 1.58
C VAL A 11 -1.10 -1.88 3.01
N SER A 12 -0.11 -2.48 3.69
CA SER A 12 0.25 -2.07 5.06
C SER A 12 0.70 -0.61 5.15
N LEU A 13 1.29 -0.06 4.08
CA LEU A 13 1.61 1.36 3.96
C LEU A 13 0.35 2.20 3.74
N MET A 14 -0.59 1.74 2.91
CA MET A 14 -1.83 2.49 2.65
C MET A 14 -2.78 2.50 3.86
N GLU A 15 -2.73 1.46 4.68
CA GLU A 15 -3.46 1.32 5.95
C GLU A 15 -2.78 2.07 7.12
N ALA A 16 -1.55 2.56 6.93
CA ALA A 16 -0.79 3.22 7.97
C ALA A 16 -1.38 4.60 8.26
N THR A 17 -1.84 4.82 9.49
CA THR A 17 -2.28 6.13 9.98
C THR A 17 -1.61 6.45 11.31
N SER A 18 -1.52 7.74 11.64
CA SER A 18 -0.88 8.22 12.88
C SER A 18 -1.64 7.82 14.15
N ASN A 19 -2.94 7.49 14.05
CA ASN A 19 -3.82 7.24 15.20
C ASN A 19 -4.37 5.80 15.27
N ASN A 20 -3.98 4.91 14.35
CA ASN A 20 -4.51 3.55 14.31
C ASN A 20 -3.62 2.57 15.10
N SER A 21 -3.99 2.32 16.35
CA SER A 21 -3.34 1.37 17.25
C SER A 21 -3.40 -0.10 16.82
N THR A 22 -4.07 -0.42 15.70
CA THR A 22 -4.15 -1.78 15.15
C THR A 22 -3.25 -1.99 13.93
N SER A 23 -2.68 -0.93 13.37
CA SER A 23 -1.76 -1.03 12.23
C SER A 23 -0.36 -1.43 12.69
N MET A 24 0.29 -2.33 11.94
CA MET A 24 1.69 -2.71 12.14
C MET A 24 2.67 -1.64 11.63
N VAL A 25 2.16 -0.67 10.87
CA VAL A 25 2.91 0.42 10.28
C VAL A 25 2.21 1.73 10.62
N THR A 26 2.98 2.69 11.12
CA THR A 26 2.52 4.06 11.36
C THR A 26 3.07 4.97 10.28
N PHE A 27 2.30 6.00 9.93
CA PHE A 27 2.72 7.03 8.98
C PHE A 27 2.74 8.39 9.69
N ASP A 28 3.87 9.09 9.58
CA ASP A 28 4.02 10.47 10.01
C ASP A 28 3.80 11.42 8.82
N PRO A 29 2.72 12.22 8.79
CA PRO A 29 2.44 13.11 7.67
C PRO A 29 3.37 14.33 7.59
N GLU A 30 4.10 14.68 8.66
CA GLU A 30 5.04 15.81 8.62
C GLU A 30 6.37 15.43 7.96
N THR A 31 6.84 14.21 8.20
CA THR A 31 8.10 13.69 7.65
C THR A 31 7.90 12.75 6.46
N GLU A 32 6.66 12.34 6.20
CA GLU A 32 6.25 11.32 5.22
C GLU A 32 6.87 9.94 5.45
N ILE A 33 7.34 9.67 6.67
CA ILE A 33 8.01 8.42 7.02
C ILE A 33 6.97 7.36 7.42
N TYR A 34 7.14 6.17 6.85
CA TYR A 34 6.49 4.96 7.34
C TYR A 34 7.42 4.25 8.33
N SER A 35 6.89 3.90 9.50
CA SER A 35 7.63 3.23 10.57
C SER A 35 6.92 1.94 10.95
N GLY A 36 7.61 0.81 11.00
CA GLY A 36 7.02 -0.44 11.46
C GLY A 36 7.83 -1.69 11.15
N SER A 37 7.18 -2.85 11.31
CA SER A 37 7.78 -4.14 10.99
C SER A 37 7.33 -4.62 9.61
N PHE A 38 8.29 -4.95 8.75
CA PHE A 38 8.04 -5.34 7.36
C PHE A 38 8.58 -6.73 7.04
N ASN A 39 8.07 -7.33 5.96
CA ASN A 39 8.67 -8.52 5.38
C ASN A 39 9.97 -8.14 4.65
N VAL A 40 11.12 -8.23 5.35
CA VAL A 40 12.44 -7.78 4.87
C VAL A 40 12.78 -8.35 3.48
N ALA A 41 12.51 -9.63 3.23
CA ALA A 41 12.81 -10.24 1.93
C ALA A 41 12.05 -9.61 0.75
N VAL A 42 10.82 -9.13 0.98
CA VAL A 42 10.05 -8.41 -0.05
C VAL A 42 10.43 -6.94 -0.08
N LEU A 43 10.65 -6.34 1.08
CA LEU A 43 11.05 -4.95 1.22
C LEU A 43 12.38 -4.68 0.50
N ASP A 44 13.39 -5.52 0.73
CA ASP A 44 14.73 -5.41 0.12
C ASP A 44 14.64 -5.35 -1.40
N LYS A 45 13.78 -6.18 -2.00
CA LYS A 45 13.59 -6.15 -3.46
C LYS A 45 13.18 -4.75 -3.94
N PHE A 46 12.22 -4.13 -3.27
CA PHE A 46 11.70 -2.81 -3.65
C PHE A 46 12.61 -1.66 -3.25
N ILE A 47 13.48 -1.84 -2.25
CA ILE A 47 14.61 -0.94 -2.00
C ILE A 47 15.59 -0.97 -3.18
N HIS A 48 15.98 -2.16 -3.65
CA HIS A 48 16.89 -2.31 -4.80
C HIS A 48 16.29 -1.76 -6.11
N GLU A 49 14.97 -1.84 -6.26
CA GLU A 49 14.23 -1.25 -7.40
C GLU A 49 14.00 0.26 -7.25
N GLY A 50 14.42 0.87 -6.14
CA GLY A 50 14.31 2.32 -5.88
C GLY A 50 12.89 2.79 -5.53
N VAL A 51 12.00 1.88 -5.16
CA VAL A 51 10.64 2.23 -4.71
C VAL A 51 10.64 2.74 -3.27
N PHE A 52 11.52 2.20 -2.43
CA PHE A 52 11.68 2.62 -1.04
C PHE A 52 13.09 3.10 -0.75
N GLU A 53 13.20 4.08 0.14
CA GLU A 53 14.44 4.53 0.74
C GLU A 53 14.39 4.27 2.24
N VAL A 54 15.41 3.63 2.80
CA VAL A 54 15.50 3.40 4.25
C VAL A 54 16.14 4.62 4.89
N VAL A 55 15.41 5.26 5.79
CA VAL A 55 15.88 6.43 6.56
C VAL A 55 16.68 5.98 7.78
N ASP A 56 16.14 5.02 8.51
CA ASP A 56 16.76 4.42 9.69
C ASP A 56 16.20 3.01 9.91
N SER A 57 16.97 2.17 10.58
CA SER A 57 16.54 0.82 10.96
C SER A 57 17.07 0.47 12.35
N ASP A 58 16.16 0.23 13.29
CA ASP A 58 16.45 -0.36 14.58
C ASP A 58 16.02 -1.84 14.59
N THR A 59 16.35 -2.55 15.66
CA THR A 59 16.24 -4.00 15.82
C THR A 59 14.86 -4.57 15.46
N ASP A 60 13.78 -3.82 15.72
CA ASP A 60 12.39 -4.24 15.47
C ASP A 60 11.59 -3.31 14.53
N THR A 61 12.14 -2.16 14.17
CA THR A 61 11.43 -1.10 13.42
C THR A 61 12.28 -0.58 12.27
N ILE A 62 11.70 -0.53 11.08
CA ILE A 62 12.30 0.09 9.89
C ILE A 62 11.55 1.36 9.59
N ASN A 63 12.29 2.45 9.37
CA ASN A 63 11.78 3.74 8.96
C ASN A 63 12.10 3.93 7.48
N LEU A 64 11.08 4.10 6.65
CA LEU A 64 11.23 4.19 5.21
C LEU A 64 10.42 5.33 4.59
N LEU A 65 10.95 5.86 3.49
CA LEU A 65 10.27 6.75 2.57
C LEU A 65 9.83 5.95 1.33
N MET A 66 8.71 6.36 0.75
CA MET A 66 8.22 5.82 -0.52
C MET A 66 8.43 6.83 -1.65
N ASN A 67 9.25 6.46 -2.63
CA ASN A 67 9.50 7.31 -3.79
C ASN A 67 8.26 7.43 -4.66
N ASN A 68 7.97 8.66 -5.12
CA ASN A 68 6.78 8.99 -5.91
C ASN A 68 5.47 8.53 -5.22
N ARG A 69 5.37 8.75 -3.90
CA ARG A 69 4.22 8.35 -3.07
C ARG A 69 2.89 8.83 -3.64
N ASP A 70 2.82 10.09 -4.07
CA ASP A 70 1.58 10.67 -4.61
C ASP A 70 1.12 9.98 -5.91
N ASP A 71 2.05 9.66 -6.81
CA ASP A 71 1.75 8.90 -8.02
C ASP A 71 1.26 7.49 -7.68
N PHE A 72 1.86 6.86 -6.67
CA PHE A 72 1.40 5.57 -6.18
C PHE A 72 -0.01 5.67 -5.58
N LEU A 73 -0.28 6.65 -4.72
CA LEU A 73 -1.60 6.85 -4.10
C LEU A 73 -2.68 7.09 -5.16
N SER A 74 -2.39 7.92 -6.15
CA SER A 74 -3.29 8.19 -7.28
C SER A 74 -3.59 6.93 -8.09
N GLY A 75 -2.55 6.14 -8.40
CA GLY A 75 -2.72 4.85 -9.09
C GLY A 75 -3.52 3.85 -8.25
N PHE A 76 -3.20 3.71 -6.97
CA PHE A 76 -3.89 2.82 -6.03
C PHE A 76 -5.38 3.15 -5.92
N ALA A 77 -5.71 4.44 -5.69
CA ALA A 77 -7.09 4.91 -5.61
C ALA A 77 -7.85 4.68 -6.92
N SER A 78 -7.19 4.86 -8.07
CA SER A 78 -7.79 4.54 -9.38
C SER A 78 -8.14 3.06 -9.50
N GLY A 79 -7.23 2.16 -9.12
CA GLY A 79 -7.46 0.71 -9.15
C GLY A 79 -8.59 0.26 -8.23
N VAL A 80 -8.63 0.83 -7.02
CA VAL A 80 -9.73 0.67 -6.07
C VAL A 80 -11.07 1.08 -6.68
N ASN A 81 -11.14 2.27 -7.28
CA ASN A 81 -12.37 2.81 -7.84
C ASN A 81 -12.90 1.97 -9.00
N GLU A 82 -12.03 1.53 -9.90
CA GLU A 82 -12.42 0.67 -11.02
C GLU A 82 -12.95 -0.69 -10.54
N ALA A 83 -12.29 -1.29 -9.54
CA ALA A 83 -12.76 -2.53 -8.93
C ALA A 83 -14.13 -2.36 -8.25
N LYS A 84 -14.34 -1.22 -7.58
CA LYS A 84 -15.62 -0.85 -6.93
C LYS A 84 -16.75 -0.67 -7.93
N LEU A 85 -16.45 -0.14 -9.12
CA LEU A 85 -17.39 -0.02 -10.24
C LEU A 85 -17.64 -1.34 -10.97
N GLY A 86 -16.97 -2.43 -10.59
CA GLY A 86 -17.08 -3.74 -11.24
C GLY A 86 -16.44 -3.77 -12.63
N ARG A 87 -15.51 -2.86 -12.92
CA ARG A 87 -14.75 -2.84 -14.18
C ARG A 87 -13.57 -3.80 -14.11
N ASP A 88 -12.96 -4.07 -15.26
CA ASP A 88 -11.88 -5.06 -15.39
C ASP A 88 -10.51 -4.51 -14.93
N GLN A 89 -9.58 -5.39 -14.58
CA GLN A 89 -8.21 -5.02 -14.24
C GLN A 89 -7.43 -4.47 -15.45
N TYR A 90 -7.83 -4.76 -16.69
CA TYR A 90 -7.20 -4.26 -17.91
C TYR A 90 -7.05 -2.73 -17.97
N TYR A 91 -7.87 -1.97 -17.21
CA TYR A 91 -7.71 -0.52 -17.09
C TYR A 91 -6.36 -0.09 -16.48
N ALA A 92 -5.62 -1.01 -15.86
CA ALA A 92 -4.25 -0.77 -15.40
C ALA A 92 -3.33 -0.30 -16.54
N ASP A 93 -3.52 -0.81 -17.77
CA ASP A 93 -2.67 -0.50 -18.93
C ASP A 93 -2.76 0.97 -19.37
N TYR A 94 -3.82 1.68 -18.94
CA TYR A 94 -4.04 3.10 -19.20
C TYR A 94 -3.65 4.00 -18.02
N ASN A 95 -3.22 3.41 -16.90
CA ASN A 95 -2.85 4.18 -15.71
C ASN A 95 -1.39 4.61 -15.77
N ALA A 96 -1.09 5.79 -15.23
CA ALA A 96 0.30 6.29 -15.10
C ALA A 96 1.16 5.39 -14.21
N ASN A 97 0.55 4.67 -13.27
CA ASN A 97 1.19 3.68 -12.42
C ASN A 97 0.40 2.35 -12.43
N PRO A 98 0.59 1.48 -13.43
CA PRO A 98 -0.13 0.21 -13.57
C PRO A 98 0.07 -0.74 -12.39
N PHE A 99 1.23 -0.66 -11.73
CA PHE A 99 1.54 -1.45 -10.54
C PHE A 99 0.65 -1.02 -9.37
N ALA A 100 0.65 0.28 -9.02
CA ALA A 100 -0.18 0.82 -7.95
C ALA A 100 -1.66 0.54 -8.19
N PHE A 101 -2.12 0.74 -9.43
CA PHE A 101 -3.47 0.38 -9.85
C PHE A 101 -3.80 -1.07 -9.54
N SER A 102 -2.93 -2.00 -9.94
CA SER A 102 -3.15 -3.43 -9.71
C SER A 102 -3.18 -3.78 -8.22
N VAL A 103 -2.36 -3.13 -7.39
CA VAL A 103 -2.38 -3.32 -5.93
C VAL A 103 -3.74 -2.88 -5.36
N GLY A 104 -4.21 -1.68 -5.71
CA GLY A 104 -5.49 -1.15 -5.24
C GLY A 104 -6.69 -1.99 -5.69
N TYR A 105 -6.70 -2.40 -6.95
CA TYR A 105 -7.73 -3.26 -7.52
C TYR A 105 -7.83 -4.60 -6.80
N GLU A 106 -6.69 -5.30 -6.63
CA GLU A 106 -6.65 -6.59 -5.93
C GLU A 106 -6.96 -6.45 -4.43
N HIS A 107 -6.58 -5.32 -3.82
CA HIS A 107 -6.89 -5.02 -2.43
C HIS A 107 -8.40 -4.89 -2.21
N PHE A 108 -9.09 -4.10 -3.05
CA PHE A 108 -10.54 -3.96 -2.95
C PHE A 108 -11.26 -5.30 -3.10
N LEU A 109 -10.91 -6.10 -4.11
CA LEU A 109 -11.53 -7.42 -4.32
C LEU A 109 -11.33 -8.36 -3.13
N TYR A 110 -10.20 -8.26 -2.45
CA TYR A 110 -9.92 -9.04 -1.25
C TYR A 110 -10.75 -8.58 -0.05
N MET A 111 -10.88 -7.27 0.14
CA MET A 111 -11.67 -6.67 1.23
C MET A 111 -13.17 -6.88 1.03
N ASN A 112 -13.67 -6.78 -0.20
CA ASN A 112 -15.08 -7.02 -0.54
C ASN A 112 -15.54 -8.46 -0.24
N LYS A 113 -14.62 -9.44 -0.27
CA LYS A 113 -14.88 -10.82 0.17
C LYS A 113 -14.91 -10.99 1.69
N LYS A 114 -14.56 -9.96 2.46
CA LYS A 114 -14.41 -9.98 3.93
C LYS A 114 -15.17 -8.80 4.58
N PRO A 115 -16.51 -8.77 4.49
CA PRO A 115 -17.31 -7.61 4.91
C PRO A 115 -17.12 -7.20 6.38
N LYS A 116 -16.81 -8.15 7.28
CA LYS A 116 -16.50 -7.86 8.70
C LYS A 116 -15.23 -7.03 8.91
N ARG A 117 -14.34 -6.97 7.92
CA ARG A 117 -13.11 -6.16 7.95
C ARG A 117 -13.31 -4.77 7.34
N LEU A 118 -14.52 -4.43 6.88
CA LEU A 118 -14.84 -3.11 6.33
C LEU A 118 -15.42 -2.17 7.40
N GLU A 119 -15.89 -2.69 8.54
CA GLU A 119 -16.38 -1.85 9.64
C GLU A 119 -15.20 -1.10 10.29
N GLY A 120 -15.11 0.21 10.06
CA GLY A 120 -14.07 1.08 10.62
C GLY A 120 -12.70 1.00 9.93
N TYR A 121 -12.64 0.43 8.73
CA TYR A 121 -11.41 0.30 7.96
C TYR A 121 -11.08 1.61 7.22
N ASP A 122 -9.97 2.22 7.62
CA ASP A 122 -9.41 3.45 7.04
C ASP A 122 -8.13 3.07 6.28
N CYS A 123 -8.11 3.36 4.99
CA CYS A 123 -7.01 3.07 4.08
C CYS A 123 -6.92 4.27 3.16
N HIS A 124 -5.72 4.78 2.86
CA HIS A 124 -5.59 5.89 1.91
C HIS A 124 -6.13 5.50 0.52
N GLY A 125 -7.41 5.79 0.29
CA GLY A 125 -8.24 5.26 -0.80
C GLY A 125 -9.66 4.82 -0.40
N PHE A 126 -10.02 4.80 0.89
CA PHE A 126 -11.32 4.42 1.47
C PHE A 126 -11.71 5.26 2.68
#